data_AF-A0AA46SWN1-F1
#
_entry.id   AF-A0AA46SWN1-F1
#
_cell.length_a   1.000
_cell.length_b   1.000
_cell.length_c   1.000
_cell.angle_alpha   90.00
_cell.angle_beta   90.00
_cell.angle_gamma   90.00
#
_symmetry.space_group_name_H-M   'P 1'
#
loop_
_entity.id
_entity.type
_entity.pdbx_description
1 polymer ?
#
loop_
_entity_poly.entity_id
_entity_poly.type
_entity_poly.pdbx_seq_one_letter_code
_entity_poly.pdbx_strand_id
1 'polypeptide(L)'
;MFTPRSLSLVAALCATLFACSIQAKTCTAVDNIVASTASDTANRDAGGTGGHVGLHMQNATTPLPPSGAQSQLGKSAFANWATFQGAFNNWAAAKTGKHVDCGTGGGAKDIVDAASVGITAGWACTSADGDGICTNWRKFKPVKVCFWYANSRTTNGKWLLNTAYPSLNADCS
;
A
#
# COMPACT_ATOMS: atom_id res chain seq x y z
N MET A 1 -25.16 -73.98 -1.03
CA MET A 1 -25.73 -73.14 0.05
C MET A 1 -24.63 -72.25 0.59
N PHE A 2 -24.69 -70.94 0.35
CA PHE A 2 -23.81 -69.95 1.00
C PHE A 2 -24.64 -68.71 1.31
N THR A 3 -24.61 -68.30 2.58
CA THR A 3 -25.18 -67.09 3.17
C THR A 3 -24.29 -66.74 4.38
N PRO A 4 -24.24 -65.49 4.86
CA PRO A 4 -23.84 -64.27 4.16
C PRO A 4 -22.92 -63.37 5.03
N ARG A 5 -22.65 -62.14 4.57
CA ARG A 5 -22.30 -60.92 5.35
C ARG A 5 -20.90 -60.81 5.99
N SER A 6 -20.10 -59.92 5.41
CA SER A 6 -19.25 -58.98 6.15
C SER A 6 -19.25 -57.62 5.45
N LEU A 7 -20.37 -56.89 5.59
CA LEU A 7 -20.37 -55.43 5.49
C LEU A 7 -19.79 -54.88 6.78
N SER A 8 -18.70 -54.12 6.70
CA SER A 8 -18.34 -52.97 7.57
C SER A 8 -16.83 -52.89 7.76
N LEU A 9 -16.16 -51.98 7.05
CA LEU A 9 -15.19 -51.03 7.62
C LEU A 9 -14.73 -50.02 6.53
N VAL A 10 -15.69 -49.39 5.85
CA VAL A 10 -15.42 -48.16 5.07
C VAL A 10 -16.22 -47.04 5.72
N ALA A 11 -15.91 -46.76 6.98
CA ALA A 11 -16.46 -45.63 7.70
C ALA A 11 -15.36 -45.11 8.62
N ALA A 12 -15.16 -43.79 8.58
CA ALA A 12 -14.24 -42.99 9.40
C ALA A 12 -12.84 -42.73 8.81
N LEU A 13 -12.78 -42.04 7.68
CA LEU A 13 -11.84 -40.92 7.56
C LEU A 13 -12.40 -39.78 6.70
N CYS A 14 -13.68 -39.42 6.91
CA CYS A 14 -14.12 -38.04 6.68
C CYS A 14 -13.58 -37.19 7.84
N ALA A 15 -12.25 -37.13 7.97
CA ALA A 15 -11.59 -36.10 8.76
C ALA A 15 -11.87 -34.80 8.01
N THR A 16 -12.89 -34.11 8.50
CA THR A 16 -13.24 -32.72 8.21
C THR A 16 -11.96 -31.91 8.06
N LEU A 17 -11.55 -31.69 6.81
CA LEU A 17 -10.72 -30.57 6.43
C LEU A 17 -11.53 -29.32 6.76
N PHE A 18 -11.51 -28.91 8.03
CA PHE A 18 -11.68 -27.52 8.40
C PHE A 18 -10.49 -26.78 7.80
N ALA A 19 -10.55 -26.57 6.49
CA ALA A 19 -9.75 -25.55 5.83
C ALA A 19 -10.20 -24.24 6.49
N CYS A 20 -9.45 -23.85 7.52
CA CYS A 20 -9.51 -22.51 8.06
C CYS A 20 -9.27 -21.62 6.84
N SER A 21 -10.34 -21.05 6.32
CA SER A 21 -10.30 -20.16 5.18
C SER A 21 -9.64 -18.92 5.75
N ILE A 22 -8.31 -18.86 5.71
CA ILE A 22 -7.56 -17.64 6.01
C ILE A 22 -7.96 -16.69 4.88
N GLN A 23 -9.08 -16.00 5.06
CA GLN A 23 -9.49 -14.92 4.18
C GLN A 23 -8.38 -13.88 4.27
N ALA A 24 -7.77 -13.60 3.12
CA ALA A 24 -6.77 -12.55 3.02
C ALA A 24 -7.39 -11.25 3.53
N LYS A 25 -6.72 -10.58 4.46
CA LYS A 25 -7.17 -9.29 5.01
C LYS A 25 -6.98 -8.23 3.93
N THR A 26 -7.92 -7.30 3.81
CA THR A 26 -7.74 -6.12 2.97
C THR A 26 -6.49 -5.36 3.43
N CYS A 27 -5.67 -4.91 2.49
CA CYS A 27 -4.39 -4.30 2.83
C CYS A 27 -4.52 -3.06 3.72
N THR A 28 -5.55 -2.25 3.49
CA THR A 28 -5.85 -1.05 4.31
C THR A 28 -6.08 -1.37 5.79
N ALA A 29 -6.45 -2.61 6.13
CA ALA A 29 -6.71 -3.02 7.50
C ALA A 29 -5.54 -3.79 8.16
N VAL A 30 -4.48 -4.15 7.43
CA VAL A 30 -3.33 -4.86 8.02
C VAL A 30 -2.57 -3.96 8.99
N ASP A 31 -2.33 -4.45 10.21
CA ASP A 31 -1.81 -3.63 11.31
C ASP A 31 -0.46 -2.98 11.00
N ASN A 32 0.45 -3.70 10.33
CA ASN A 32 1.73 -3.15 9.89
C ASN A 32 1.57 -2.09 8.79
N ILE A 33 0.55 -2.20 7.92
CA ILE A 33 0.23 -1.16 6.94
C ILE A 33 -0.26 0.08 7.70
N VAL A 34 -1.25 -0.07 8.58
CA VAL A 34 -1.79 1.04 9.38
C VAL A 34 -0.67 1.74 10.17
N ALA A 35 0.17 0.99 10.88
CA ALA A 35 1.31 1.52 11.62
C ALA A 35 2.28 2.29 10.70
N SER A 36 2.59 1.76 9.51
CA SER A 36 3.47 2.41 8.53
C SER A 36 2.91 3.70 7.94
N THR A 37 1.63 4.03 8.17
CA THR A 37 1.03 5.30 7.72
C THR A 37 1.08 6.40 8.78
N ALA A 38 1.51 6.10 10.01
CA ALA A 38 1.47 7.03 11.14
C ALA A 38 2.39 8.25 10.98
N SER A 39 3.57 8.07 10.37
CA SER A 39 4.54 9.12 10.08
C SER A 39 5.57 8.64 9.06
N ASP A 40 6.36 9.55 8.47
CA ASP A 40 7.50 9.15 7.62
C ASP A 40 8.48 8.27 8.40
N THR A 41 8.76 8.62 9.67
CA THR A 41 9.59 7.80 10.56
C THR A 41 9.03 6.40 10.73
N ALA A 42 7.74 6.24 11.02
CA ALA A 42 7.12 4.93 11.17
C ALA A 42 7.15 4.13 9.85
N ASN A 43 6.99 4.80 8.71
CA ASN A 43 7.11 4.17 7.40
C ASN A 43 8.52 3.62 7.13
N ARG A 44 9.53 4.38 7.54
CA ARG A 44 10.94 4.00 7.42
C ARG A 44 11.31 2.87 8.37
N ASP A 45 10.92 2.97 9.63
CA ASP A 45 11.20 1.96 10.67
C ASP A 45 10.54 0.61 10.36
N ALA A 46 9.43 0.62 9.61
CA ALA A 46 8.77 -0.59 9.14
C ALA A 46 9.56 -1.35 8.05
N GLY A 47 10.62 -0.78 7.49
CA GLY A 47 11.50 -1.43 6.51
C GLY A 47 11.02 -1.30 5.06
N GLY A 48 10.30 -0.23 4.72
CA GLY A 48 9.94 0.05 3.32
C GLY A 48 11.15 0.16 2.41
N THR A 49 10.99 -0.09 1.12
CA THR A 49 12.09 -0.01 0.14
C THR A 49 11.64 0.59 -1.18
N GLY A 50 12.46 1.51 -1.71
CA GLY A 50 12.38 1.91 -3.12
C GLY A 50 11.17 2.75 -3.52
N GLY A 51 10.61 3.55 -2.62
CA GLY A 51 9.52 4.47 -2.96
C GLY A 51 8.81 5.14 -1.80
N HIS A 52 9.44 5.24 -0.63
CA HIS A 52 8.83 5.68 0.62
C HIS A 52 7.81 6.80 0.43
N VAL A 53 6.69 6.68 1.15
CA VAL A 53 5.63 7.67 1.15
C VAL A 53 6.18 9.10 1.39
N GLY A 54 7.22 9.25 2.22
CA GLY A 54 7.91 10.52 2.46
C GLY A 54 8.53 11.18 1.22
N LEU A 55 8.98 10.41 0.22
CA LEU A 55 9.48 10.97 -1.05
C LEU A 55 8.37 11.67 -1.85
N HIS A 56 7.12 11.41 -1.51
CA HIS A 56 5.92 11.95 -2.13
C HIS A 56 5.24 13.02 -1.26
N MET A 57 6.04 13.79 -0.51
CA MET A 57 5.61 14.96 0.25
C MET A 57 6.24 16.24 -0.31
N GLN A 58 5.42 17.25 -0.61
CA GLN A 58 5.91 18.52 -1.13
C GLN A 58 6.81 19.23 -0.10
N ASN A 59 6.47 19.09 1.18
CA ASN A 59 7.22 19.63 2.31
C ASN A 59 8.24 18.63 2.89
N ALA A 60 8.71 17.65 2.10
CA ALA A 60 9.76 16.76 2.55
C ALA A 60 11.02 17.56 2.92
N THR A 61 11.74 17.08 3.94
CA THR A 61 13.01 17.67 4.40
C THR A 61 14.10 16.61 4.39
N THR A 62 15.35 17.06 4.42
CA THR A 62 16.50 16.15 4.55
C THR A 62 16.56 15.50 5.95
N PRO A 63 17.18 14.31 6.07
CA PRO A 63 17.55 13.45 4.94
C PRO A 63 16.31 12.78 4.34
N LEU A 64 16.27 12.67 3.01
CA LEU A 64 15.23 11.88 2.34
C LEU A 64 15.31 10.40 2.77
N PRO A 65 14.17 9.68 2.76
CA PRO A 65 14.16 8.26 3.12
C PRO A 65 15.10 7.44 2.23
N PRO A 66 15.91 6.54 2.81
CA PRO A 66 16.87 5.77 2.06
C PRO A 66 16.15 4.75 1.16
N SER A 67 15.96 5.08 -0.11
CA SER A 67 15.36 4.23 -1.14
C SER A 67 16.31 4.05 -2.32
N GLY A 68 16.06 3.08 -3.21
CA GLY A 68 16.83 2.97 -4.47
C GLY A 68 16.84 4.27 -5.30
N ALA A 69 15.86 5.16 -5.07
CA ALA A 69 15.85 6.54 -5.55
C ALA A 69 15.83 7.53 -4.36
N GLN A 70 16.83 8.41 -4.27
CA GLN A 70 17.01 9.40 -3.19
C GLN A 70 16.56 10.81 -3.60
N SER A 71 15.77 10.93 -4.67
CA SER A 71 15.39 12.22 -5.22
C SER A 71 13.88 12.29 -5.43
N GLN A 72 13.32 13.48 -5.23
CA GLN A 72 11.94 13.81 -5.55
C GLN A 72 11.76 14.16 -7.03
N LEU A 73 12.84 14.35 -7.80
CA LEU A 73 12.76 14.74 -9.20
C LEU A 73 11.89 13.78 -10.01
N GLY A 74 10.94 14.32 -10.77
CA GLY A 74 10.00 13.55 -11.58
C GLY A 74 8.88 12.85 -10.79
N LYS A 75 8.90 12.90 -9.45
CA LYS A 75 7.84 12.34 -8.61
C LYS A 75 6.71 13.35 -8.44
N SER A 76 5.50 12.82 -8.24
CA SER A 76 4.37 13.59 -7.75
C SER A 76 4.25 13.46 -6.23
N ALA A 77 3.70 14.47 -5.56
CA ALA A 77 3.62 14.55 -4.12
C ALA A 77 2.27 15.06 -3.64
N PHE A 78 1.89 14.66 -2.42
CA PHE A 78 0.89 15.34 -1.60
C PHE A 78 1.48 16.64 -1.02
N ALA A 79 0.64 17.51 -0.47
CA ALA A 79 1.13 18.75 0.16
C ALA A 79 2.04 18.44 1.36
N ASN A 80 1.62 17.46 2.16
CA ASN A 80 2.26 17.05 3.39
C ASN A 80 1.69 15.71 3.87
N TRP A 81 2.28 15.17 4.94
CA TRP A 81 1.90 13.89 5.52
C TRP A 81 0.43 13.85 5.98
N ALA A 82 -0.08 14.94 6.57
CA ALA A 82 -1.47 15.02 7.02
C ALA A 82 -2.47 14.88 5.85
N THR A 83 -2.13 15.47 4.69
CA THR A 83 -2.93 15.34 3.46
C THR A 83 -2.95 13.89 2.97
N PHE A 84 -1.79 13.23 2.97
CA PHE A 84 -1.69 11.81 2.67
C PHE A 84 -2.52 10.94 3.64
N GLN A 85 -2.37 11.15 4.95
CA GLN A 85 -3.10 10.38 5.95
C GLN A 85 -4.61 10.54 5.82
N GLY A 86 -5.09 11.76 5.57
CA GLY A 86 -6.50 12.01 5.28
C GLY A 86 -7.00 11.18 4.11
N ALA A 87 -6.24 11.15 3.00
CA ALA A 87 -6.59 10.34 1.84
C ALA A 87 -6.59 8.83 2.13
N PHE A 88 -5.56 8.34 2.84
CA PHE A 88 -5.49 6.93 3.22
C PHE A 88 -6.64 6.53 4.14
N ASN A 89 -6.97 7.34 5.15
CA ASN A 89 -8.07 7.08 6.08
C ASN A 89 -9.42 7.11 5.38
N ASN A 90 -9.64 8.07 4.48
CA ASN A 90 -10.85 8.12 3.64
C ASN A 90 -10.98 6.85 2.80
N TRP A 91 -9.88 6.40 2.20
CA TRP A 91 -9.86 5.17 1.42
C TRP A 91 -10.11 3.93 2.28
N ALA A 92 -9.43 3.79 3.41
CA ALA A 92 -9.57 2.67 4.32
C ALA A 92 -11.00 2.55 4.90
N ALA A 93 -11.68 3.68 5.11
CA ALA A 93 -13.06 3.73 5.59
C ALA A 93 -14.12 3.61 4.47
N ALA A 94 -13.72 3.70 3.21
CA ALA A 94 -14.65 3.69 2.09
C ALA A 94 -15.37 2.34 2.00
N LYS A 95 -16.71 2.38 1.96
CA LYS A 95 -17.56 1.20 1.72
C LYS A 95 -17.77 0.92 0.23
N THR A 96 -17.31 1.83 -0.62
CA THR A 96 -17.44 1.80 -2.07
C THR A 96 -16.06 1.65 -2.70
N GLY A 97 -15.95 0.77 -3.69
CA GLY A 97 -14.65 0.37 -4.23
C GLY A 97 -14.16 -0.93 -3.58
N LYS A 98 -13.31 -1.67 -4.31
CA LYS A 98 -12.73 -2.92 -3.83
C LYS A 98 -11.31 -2.62 -3.35
N HIS A 99 -11.07 -2.77 -2.05
CA HIS A 99 -9.70 -2.81 -1.51
C HIS A 99 -8.98 -4.05 -2.02
N VAL A 100 -7.72 -3.90 -2.38
CA VAL A 100 -6.86 -5.06 -2.63
C VAL A 100 -6.60 -5.83 -1.34
N ASP A 101 -6.57 -7.14 -1.47
CA ASP A 101 -6.23 -8.04 -0.38
C ASP A 101 -4.71 -8.23 -0.30
N CYS A 102 -4.20 -8.29 0.93
CA CYS A 102 -2.82 -8.60 1.18
C CYS A 102 -2.62 -10.12 1.14
N GLY A 103 -1.91 -10.60 0.12
CA GLY A 103 -1.59 -12.02 -0.08
C GLY A 103 -0.38 -12.49 0.73
N THR A 104 0.29 -13.54 0.26
CA THR A 104 1.48 -14.12 0.91
C THR A 104 2.78 -13.35 0.65
N GLY A 105 2.79 -12.44 -0.31
CA GLY A 105 3.93 -11.57 -0.64
C GLY A 105 3.70 -10.76 -1.92
N GLY A 106 4.63 -9.85 -2.25
CA GLY A 106 4.63 -9.10 -3.50
C GLY A 106 4.26 -7.63 -3.36
N GLY A 107 3.61 -7.08 -4.39
CA GLY A 107 3.20 -5.68 -4.46
C GLY A 107 1.73 -5.57 -4.88
N ALA A 108 0.89 -5.06 -3.99
CA ALA A 108 -0.53 -4.83 -4.25
C ALA A 108 -0.80 -3.32 -4.33
N LYS A 109 -1.71 -2.88 -5.21
CA LYS A 109 -1.99 -1.46 -5.41
C LYS A 109 -3.48 -1.19 -5.39
N ASP A 110 -3.88 -0.22 -4.57
CA ASP A 110 -5.16 0.45 -4.76
C ASP A 110 -4.95 1.69 -5.63
N ILE A 111 -5.79 1.82 -6.66
CA ILE A 111 -5.85 3.00 -7.53
C ILE A 111 -7.25 3.58 -7.42
N VAL A 112 -7.35 4.78 -6.85
CA VAL A 112 -8.64 5.36 -6.47
C VAL A 112 -8.81 6.74 -7.06
N ASP A 113 -10.05 7.16 -7.28
CA ASP A 113 -10.32 8.53 -7.73
C ASP A 113 -9.83 9.54 -6.69
N ALA A 114 -9.04 10.53 -7.13
CA ALA A 114 -8.46 11.49 -6.20
C ALA A 114 -9.54 12.25 -5.42
N ALA A 115 -10.65 12.59 -6.09
CA ALA A 115 -11.78 13.28 -5.48
C ALA A 115 -12.49 12.43 -4.41
N SER A 116 -12.57 11.10 -4.56
CA SER A 116 -13.27 10.24 -3.58
C SER A 116 -12.51 10.11 -2.26
N VAL A 117 -11.20 10.37 -2.26
CA VAL A 117 -10.35 10.41 -1.07
C VAL A 117 -10.00 11.82 -0.61
N GLY A 118 -10.67 12.85 -1.17
CA GLY A 118 -10.51 14.25 -0.74
C GLY A 118 -9.27 14.96 -1.28
N ILE A 119 -8.60 14.41 -2.29
CA ILE A 119 -7.42 15.01 -2.91
C ILE A 119 -7.81 15.83 -4.14
N THR A 120 -7.62 17.14 -4.05
CA THR A 120 -7.95 18.11 -5.11
C THR A 120 -6.73 18.74 -5.77
N ALA A 121 -5.54 18.55 -5.20
CA ALA A 121 -4.28 19.06 -5.70
C ALA A 121 -3.14 18.07 -5.46
N GLY A 122 -2.21 18.04 -6.41
CA GLY A 122 -0.92 17.36 -6.31
C GLY A 122 0.18 18.27 -6.84
N TRP A 123 1.44 17.90 -6.57
CA TRP A 123 2.61 18.67 -6.99
C TRP A 123 3.58 17.75 -7.70
N ALA A 124 4.00 18.11 -8.91
CA ALA A 124 5.01 17.37 -9.66
C ALA A 124 6.35 18.08 -9.52
N CYS A 125 7.39 17.36 -9.09
CA CYS A 125 8.71 17.94 -8.93
C CYS A 125 9.39 18.11 -10.29
N THR A 126 9.76 19.34 -10.63
CA THR A 126 10.40 19.67 -11.93
C THR A 126 11.89 19.94 -11.81
N SER A 127 12.39 20.28 -10.61
CA SER A 127 13.82 20.39 -10.32
C SER A 127 14.08 20.04 -8.85
N ALA A 128 15.23 19.43 -8.58
CA ALA A 128 15.68 19.09 -7.23
C ALA A 128 17.10 19.64 -6.99
N ASP A 129 17.47 19.84 -5.73
CA ASP A 129 18.82 20.20 -5.31
C ASP A 129 19.76 18.97 -5.23
N GLY A 130 20.98 19.19 -4.74
CA GLY A 130 22.00 18.15 -4.58
C GLY A 130 21.64 17.07 -3.55
N ASP A 131 20.73 17.36 -2.62
CA ASP A 131 20.21 16.42 -1.63
C ASP A 131 18.97 15.67 -2.14
N GLY A 132 18.55 15.95 -3.39
CA GLY A 132 17.39 15.34 -4.02
C GLY A 132 16.06 15.92 -3.55
N ILE A 133 16.06 16.99 -2.74
CA ILE A 133 14.84 17.69 -2.32
C ILE A 133 14.36 18.56 -3.47
N CYS A 134 13.05 18.57 -3.69
CA CYS A 134 12.49 19.36 -4.75
C CYS A 134 12.56 20.86 -4.48
N THR A 135 13.13 21.61 -5.42
CA THR A 135 13.25 23.07 -5.36
C THR A 135 12.19 23.80 -6.18
N ASN A 136 11.61 23.12 -7.18
CA ASN A 136 10.54 23.68 -7.99
C ASN A 136 9.41 22.67 -8.21
N TRP A 137 8.19 23.12 -7.92
CA TRP A 137 6.98 22.30 -7.98
C TRP A 137 5.98 22.87 -8.98
N ARG A 138 5.48 22.00 -9.86
CA ARG A 138 4.32 22.30 -10.68
C ARG A 138 3.06 21.72 -10.03
N LYS A 139 2.15 22.59 -9.58
CA LYS A 139 0.84 22.17 -9.08
C LYS A 139 -0.01 21.58 -10.21
N PHE A 140 -0.75 20.52 -9.93
CA PHE A 140 -1.69 19.90 -10.86
C PHE A 140 -2.96 19.41 -10.14
N LYS A 141 -4.01 19.12 -10.90
CA LYS A 141 -5.22 18.47 -10.40
C LYS A 141 -5.13 16.95 -10.65
N PRO A 142 -4.96 16.11 -9.62
CA PRO A 142 -4.86 14.67 -9.80
C PRO A 142 -6.19 14.07 -10.24
N VAL A 143 -6.10 13.01 -11.03
CA VAL A 143 -7.25 12.16 -11.38
C VAL A 143 -7.32 10.94 -10.48
N LYS A 144 -6.17 10.42 -10.06
CA LYS A 144 -6.06 9.26 -9.17
C LYS A 144 -5.16 9.53 -7.98
N VAL A 145 -5.34 8.73 -6.94
CA VAL A 145 -4.35 8.51 -5.87
C VAL A 145 -4.00 7.04 -5.87
N CYS A 146 -2.72 6.74 -5.74
CA CYS A 146 -2.24 5.38 -5.64
C CYS A 146 -1.71 5.08 -4.25
N PHE A 147 -2.09 3.92 -3.72
CA PHE A 147 -1.56 3.34 -2.49
C PHE A 147 -0.93 2.00 -2.85
N TRP A 148 0.39 1.91 -2.75
CA TRP A 148 1.12 0.70 -3.08
C TRP A 148 1.62 0.04 -1.79
N TYR A 149 1.11 -1.14 -1.53
CA TYR A 149 1.54 -2.01 -0.44
C TYR A 149 2.64 -2.96 -0.91
N ALA A 150 3.64 -3.18 -0.07
CA ALA A 150 4.70 -4.14 -0.37
C ALA A 150 4.90 -5.11 0.79
N ASN A 151 5.16 -6.36 0.43
CA ASN A 151 5.70 -7.38 1.30
C ASN A 151 6.83 -8.08 0.55
N SER A 152 8.04 -7.95 1.06
CA SER A 152 9.23 -8.52 0.46
C SER A 152 10.23 -8.96 1.54
N ARG A 153 11.37 -9.51 1.10
CA ARG A 153 12.47 -9.84 2.01
C ARG A 153 12.97 -8.62 2.79
N THR A 154 12.90 -7.42 2.20
CA THR A 154 13.36 -6.19 2.86
C THR A 154 12.42 -5.70 3.95
N THR A 155 11.12 -6.04 3.84
CA THR A 155 10.11 -5.77 4.87
C THR A 155 10.04 -6.89 5.92
N ASN A 156 10.98 -7.85 5.88
CA ASN A 156 11.00 -9.05 6.73
C ASN A 156 9.66 -9.82 6.70
N GLY A 157 9.02 -9.88 5.52
CA GLY A 157 7.74 -10.59 5.36
C GLY A 157 6.53 -9.82 5.89
N LYS A 158 6.68 -8.57 6.33
CA LYS A 158 5.58 -7.71 6.79
C LYS A 158 5.01 -6.92 5.61
N TRP A 159 3.69 -6.83 5.51
CA TRP A 159 3.03 -5.89 4.62
C TRP A 159 3.12 -4.47 5.18
N LEU A 160 3.50 -3.50 4.35
CA LEU A 160 3.52 -2.07 4.68
C LEU A 160 3.03 -1.24 3.50
N LEU A 161 2.63 0.00 3.75
CA LEU A 161 2.39 0.97 2.67
C LEU A 161 3.73 1.50 2.18
N ASN A 162 4.20 1.03 1.04
CA ASN A 162 5.55 1.33 0.54
C ASN A 162 5.62 2.70 -0.13
N THR A 163 4.61 3.03 -0.92
CA THR A 163 4.50 4.34 -1.56
C THR A 163 3.05 4.76 -1.69
N ALA A 164 2.83 6.07 -1.73
CA ALA A 164 1.55 6.64 -2.09
C ALA A 164 1.76 7.98 -2.77
N TYR A 165 0.97 8.29 -3.79
CA TYR A 165 1.07 9.56 -4.50
C TYR A 165 -0.19 9.93 -5.29
N PRO A 166 -0.47 11.23 -5.46
CA PRO A 166 -1.44 11.71 -6.43
C PRO A 166 -0.90 11.56 -7.86
N SER A 167 -1.75 11.20 -8.81
CA SER A 167 -1.36 10.90 -10.19
C SER A 167 -2.22 11.67 -11.21
N LEU A 168 -1.59 12.05 -12.33
CA LEU A 168 -2.26 12.53 -13.54
C LEU A 168 -2.71 11.38 -14.45
N ASN A 169 -2.17 10.18 -14.24
CA ASN A 169 -2.42 9.00 -15.05
C ASN A 169 -3.39 8.05 -14.33
N ALA A 170 -4.31 7.46 -15.08
CA ALA A 170 -5.37 6.61 -14.55
C ALA A 170 -4.87 5.28 -13.97
N ASP A 171 -3.69 4.83 -14.39
CA ASP A 171 -2.99 3.61 -13.97
C ASP A 171 -1.85 3.88 -12.99
N CYS A 172 -1.59 5.16 -12.66
CA CYS A 172 -0.46 5.60 -11.87
C CYS A 172 0.90 5.11 -12.38
N SER A 173 1.09 5.06 -13.71
CA SER A 173 2.40 4.90 -14.34
C SER A 173 3.26 6.16 -14.23
#